data_AF-A0A0N0DF92-F1
#
_entry.id   AF-A0A0N0DF92-F1
#
_cell.length_a   1.000
_cell.length_b   1.000
_cell.length_c   1.000
_cell.angle_alpha   90.00
_cell.angle_beta   90.00
_cell.angle_gamma   90.00
#
_symmetry.space_group_name_H-M   'P 1'
#
loop_
_entity.id
_entity.type
_entity.pdbx_description
1 polymer ?
#
loop_
_entity_poly.entity_id
_entity_poly.type
_entity_poly.pdbx_seq_one_letter_code
_entity_poly.pdbx_strand_id
1 'polypeptide(L)'
;MIDVGSTSIGKQPRIYVLNPLDHEDVEYAALNYALSSDLTFATTTASNIGEMTECLPWGKLAKTLQEVIVFTQKLGIKYLWVVALCILQSEGPDDAFYKADWSYEACRFGQYYENAKLTIAATREVSSDKGLFLPRSALQGNPKPVTFRQRAFWGGIRDHYPTDVSNMGV
;
A
#
# COMPACT_ATOMS: atom_id res chain seq x y z
N MET A 1 -7.95 -0.23 2.74
CA MET A 1 -6.49 0.01 2.81
C MET A 1 -5.96 -0.49 4.14
N ILE A 2 -4.64 -0.50 4.35
CA ILE A 2 -4.01 -0.78 5.64
C ILE A 2 -3.45 0.54 6.18
N ASP A 3 -3.89 0.98 7.37
CA ASP A 3 -3.14 1.97 8.15
C ASP A 3 -1.94 1.20 8.73
N VAL A 4 -0.73 1.55 8.28
CA VAL A 4 0.47 0.81 8.68
C VAL A 4 0.81 1.03 10.15
N GLY A 5 0.14 1.96 10.84
CA GLY A 5 0.44 2.30 12.22
C GLY A 5 1.75 3.06 12.35
N SER A 6 2.25 3.16 13.57
CA SER A 6 3.53 3.82 13.85
C SER A 6 4.15 3.24 15.11
N THR A 7 5.33 2.64 14.94
CA THR A 7 6.10 2.01 16.02
C THR A 7 6.53 3.02 17.09
N SER A 8 6.78 4.28 16.72
CA SER A 8 7.21 5.31 17.67
C SER A 8 6.13 5.71 18.68
N ILE A 9 4.85 5.55 18.32
CA ILE A 9 3.70 5.89 19.17
C ILE A 9 2.87 4.65 19.55
N GLY A 10 3.40 3.45 19.32
CA GLY A 10 2.75 2.18 19.69
C GLY A 10 1.46 1.87 18.94
N LYS A 11 1.21 2.53 17.79
CA LYS A 11 0.00 2.32 17.01
C LYS A 11 0.16 1.08 16.12
N GLN A 12 -0.66 0.07 16.34
CA GLN A 12 -0.64 -1.18 15.59
C GLN A 12 -1.26 -1.02 14.20
N PRO A 13 -0.80 -1.81 13.21
CA PRO A 13 -1.38 -1.80 11.87
C PRO A 13 -2.77 -2.44 11.87
N ARG A 14 -3.66 -1.93 11.01
CA ARG A 14 -5.06 -2.38 10.91
C ARG A 14 -5.63 -2.09 9.52
N ILE A 15 -6.72 -2.76 9.16
CA ILE A 15 -7.51 -2.36 8.00
C ILE A 15 -8.16 -1.01 8.29
N TYR A 16 -7.98 -0.09 7.35
CA TYR A 16 -8.66 1.19 7.30
C TYR A 16 -9.61 1.19 6.11
N VAL A 17 -10.90 1.23 6.42
CA VAL A 17 -11.98 1.42 5.45
C VAL A 17 -12.08 2.91 5.18
N LEU A 18 -11.87 3.32 3.93
CA LEU A 18 -12.03 4.71 3.53
C LEU A 18 -13.49 5.10 3.65
N ASN A 19 -13.75 6.22 4.32
CA ASN A 19 -15.06 6.84 4.29
C ASN A 19 -15.21 7.61 2.97
N PRO A 20 -16.20 7.30 2.12
CA PRO A 20 -16.39 7.99 0.84
C PRO A 20 -16.65 9.50 0.97
N LEU A 21 -16.99 9.97 2.17
CA LEU A 21 -17.23 11.38 2.47
C LEU A 21 -15.94 12.14 2.85
N ASP A 22 -14.84 11.42 3.12
CA ASP A 22 -13.57 12.04 3.44
C ASP A 22 -12.92 12.53 2.13
N HIS A 23 -12.87 13.84 1.93
CA HIS A 23 -12.27 14.48 0.76
C HIS A 23 -10.73 14.60 0.84
N GLU A 24 -10.07 13.73 1.61
CA GLU A 24 -8.61 13.75 1.68
C GLU A 24 -8.00 12.93 0.54
N ASP A 25 -7.06 13.54 -0.18
CA ASP A 25 -6.16 12.81 -1.07
C ASP A 25 -5.29 11.87 -0.21
N VAL A 26 -5.70 10.61 -0.15
CA VAL A 26 -5.01 9.60 0.66
C VAL A 26 -3.76 9.12 -0.07
N GLU A 27 -2.60 9.43 0.51
CA GLU A 27 -1.32 8.95 0.00
C GLU A 27 -1.04 7.51 0.47
N TYR A 28 -0.74 6.61 -0.47
CA TYR A 28 -0.45 5.21 -0.18
C TYR A 28 0.59 4.58 -1.09
N ALA A 29 1.17 3.48 -0.61
CA ALA A 29 1.94 2.54 -1.41
C ALA A 29 1.08 1.34 -1.79
N ALA A 30 1.35 0.71 -2.93
CA ALA A 30 0.75 -0.56 -3.31
C ALA A 30 1.80 -1.68 -3.29
N LEU A 31 1.45 -2.88 -2.82
CA LEU A 31 2.29 -4.07 -2.95
C LEU A 31 1.87 -4.87 -4.20
N ASN A 32 2.86 -5.22 -5.02
CA ASN A 32 2.74 -6.25 -6.05
C ASN A 32 3.63 -7.44 -5.65
N TYR A 33 3.03 -8.61 -5.47
CA TYR A 33 3.71 -9.83 -5.06
C TYR A 33 2.95 -11.07 -5.52
N ALA A 34 3.64 -12.20 -5.59
CA ALA A 34 3.00 -13.48 -5.84
C ALA A 34 2.23 -13.94 -4.59
N LEU A 35 0.92 -14.06 -4.73
CA LEU A 35 0.08 -14.64 -3.69
C LEU A 35 0.24 -16.17 -3.73
N SER A 36 0.66 -16.76 -2.61
CA SER A 36 0.71 -18.23 -2.47
C SER A 36 -0.68 -18.82 -2.73
N SER A 37 -0.75 -19.90 -3.50
CA SER A 37 -2.02 -20.64 -3.73
C SER A 37 -2.57 -21.25 -2.45
N ASP A 38 -1.67 -21.62 -1.53
CA ASP A 38 -2.00 -22.13 -0.21
C ASP A 38 -1.86 -20.99 0.80
N LEU A 39 -2.98 -20.35 1.13
CA LEU A 39 -3.02 -19.27 2.13
C LEU A 39 -2.89 -19.84 3.54
N THR A 40 -1.65 -20.01 4.00
CA THR A 40 -1.33 -20.47 5.37
C THR A 40 -1.27 -19.32 6.38
N PHE A 41 -1.38 -18.07 5.91
CA PHE A 41 -1.30 -16.86 6.71
C PHE A 41 -2.65 -16.14 6.76
N ALA A 42 -2.79 -15.23 7.73
CA ALA A 42 -4.01 -14.46 7.92
C ALA A 42 -4.30 -13.56 6.70
N THR A 43 -5.50 -13.73 6.16
CA THR A 43 -6.07 -12.90 5.09
C THR A 43 -7.43 -12.38 5.51
N THR A 44 -7.94 -11.36 4.83
CA THR A 44 -9.22 -10.75 5.20
C THR A 44 -10.38 -11.55 4.60
N THR A 45 -11.36 -11.88 5.42
CA THR A 45 -12.59 -12.55 5.01
C THR A 45 -13.80 -11.80 5.56
N ALA A 46 -15.00 -12.15 5.11
CA ALA A 46 -16.21 -11.50 5.58
C ALA A 46 -16.41 -11.70 7.09
N SER A 47 -16.00 -12.85 7.63
CA SER A 47 -16.12 -13.16 9.05
C SER A 47 -15.12 -12.43 9.95
N ASN A 48 -13.93 -12.10 9.45
CA ASN A 48 -12.84 -11.54 10.26
C ASN A 48 -12.55 -10.04 10.04
N ILE A 49 -13.21 -9.40 9.07
CA ILE A 49 -12.94 -8.00 8.72
C ILE A 49 -13.10 -7.05 9.91
N GLY A 50 -14.06 -7.31 10.80
CA GLY A 50 -14.25 -6.53 12.04
C GLY A 50 -12.99 -6.53 12.90
N GLU A 51 -12.45 -7.71 13.22
CA GLU A 51 -11.21 -7.86 13.99
C GLU A 51 -10.02 -7.23 13.27
N MET A 52 -9.92 -7.43 11.95
CA MET A 52 -8.83 -6.88 11.14
C MET A 52 -8.85 -5.34 11.09
N THR A 53 -10.02 -4.70 11.25
CA THR A 53 -10.13 -3.23 11.37
C THR A 53 -9.73 -2.70 12.74
N GLU A 54 -9.69 -3.54 13.78
CA GLU A 54 -9.15 -3.17 15.09
C GLU A 54 -7.63 -3.31 15.09
N CYS A 55 -7.12 -4.46 14.67
CA CYS A 55 -5.70 -4.76 14.57
C CYS A 55 -5.43 -5.96 13.66
N LEU A 56 -4.36 -5.88 12.85
CA LEU A 56 -3.88 -7.04 12.12
C LEU A 56 -3.20 -8.04 13.07
N PRO A 57 -3.49 -9.35 12.93
CA PRO A 57 -2.85 -10.39 13.74
C PRO A 57 -1.39 -10.60 13.31
N TRP A 58 -0.49 -9.73 13.79
CA TRP A 58 0.89 -9.59 13.29
C TRP A 58 1.63 -10.92 13.13
N GLY A 59 1.60 -11.78 14.15
CA GLY A 59 2.28 -13.08 14.13
C GLY A 59 1.69 -14.12 13.16
N LYS A 60 0.48 -13.88 12.64
CA LYS A 60 -0.18 -14.71 11.62
C LYS A 60 -0.05 -14.14 10.21
N LEU A 61 0.50 -12.94 10.04
CA LEU A 61 0.76 -12.37 8.71
C LEU A 61 1.95 -13.07 8.07
N ALA A 62 1.92 -13.23 6.75
CA ALA A 62 3.09 -13.70 6.02
C ALA A 62 4.27 -12.74 6.22
N LYS A 63 5.50 -13.29 6.17
CA LYS A 63 6.71 -12.50 6.37
C LYS A 63 6.82 -11.32 5.41
N THR A 64 6.41 -11.50 4.15
CA THR A 64 6.40 -10.41 3.14
C THR A 64 5.47 -9.27 3.57
N LEU A 65 4.32 -9.58 4.16
CA LEU A 65 3.35 -8.58 4.63
C LEU A 65 3.88 -7.80 5.84
N GLN A 66 4.53 -8.49 6.78
CA GLN A 66 5.18 -7.85 7.92
C GLN A 66 6.28 -6.89 7.45
N GLU A 67 7.16 -7.36 6.57
CA GLU A 67 8.29 -6.58 6.09
C GLU A 67 7.87 -5.38 5.23
N VAL A 68 6.84 -5.53 4.37
CA VAL A 68 6.34 -4.40 3.57
C VAL A 68 5.66 -3.35 4.46
N ILE A 69 4.95 -3.74 5.52
CA ILE A 69 4.33 -2.78 6.45
C ILE A 69 5.42 -1.95 7.12
N VAL A 70 6.46 -2.60 7.66
CA VAL A 70 7.61 -1.90 8.26
C VAL A 70 8.34 -1.03 7.23
N PHE A 71 8.52 -1.53 6.01
CA PHE A 71 9.16 -0.76 4.95
C PHE A 71 8.36 0.49 4.57
N THR A 72 7.03 0.37 4.47
CA THR A 72 6.12 1.48 4.16
C THR A 72 6.14 2.53 5.27
N GLN A 73 6.15 2.10 6.54
CA GLN A 73 6.36 3.01 7.68
C GLN A 73 7.68 3.79 7.58
N LYS A 74 8.78 3.12 7.22
CA LYS A 74 10.10 3.75 7.06
C LYS A 74 10.18 4.73 5.90
N LEU A 75 9.32 4.57 4.89
CA LEU A 75 9.17 5.52 3.80
C LEU A 75 8.33 6.75 4.19
N GLY A 76 7.74 6.77 5.39
CA GLY A 76 6.86 7.85 5.84
C GLY A 76 5.49 7.84 5.19
N ILE A 77 5.07 6.72 4.59
CA ILE A 77 3.76 6.55 3.97
C ILE A 77 2.83 5.87 4.98
N LYS A 78 1.66 6.46 5.22
CA LYS A 78 0.71 5.99 6.24
C LYS A 78 -0.16 4.82 5.80
N TYR A 79 -0.42 4.71 4.50
CA TYR A 79 -1.34 3.71 3.97
C TYR A 79 -0.65 2.76 2.99
N LEU A 80 -1.07 1.50 3.06
CA LEU A 80 -0.60 0.44 2.18
C LEU A 80 -1.80 -0.29 1.59
N TRP A 81 -1.75 -0.59 0.30
CA TRP A 81 -2.70 -1.44 -0.38
C TRP A 81 -2.06 -2.80 -0.68
N VAL A 82 -2.74 -3.88 -0.26
CA VAL A 82 -2.29 -5.28 -0.43
C VAL A 82 -3.51 -6.12 -0.80
N VAL A 83 -3.44 -6.85 -1.91
CA VAL A 83 -4.56 -7.66 -2.42
C VAL A 83 -5.15 -8.61 -1.37
N ALA A 84 -4.31 -9.39 -0.66
CA ALA A 84 -4.76 -10.39 0.31
C ALA A 84 -5.39 -9.83 1.60
N LEU A 85 -5.26 -8.52 1.83
CA LEU A 85 -5.80 -7.86 3.02
C LEU A 85 -6.86 -6.79 2.68
N CYS A 86 -6.82 -6.22 1.48
CA CYS A 86 -7.75 -5.18 1.04
C CYS A 86 -8.92 -5.72 0.20
N ILE A 87 -8.81 -6.94 -0.31
CA ILE A 87 -9.90 -7.67 -0.97
C ILE A 87 -10.26 -8.85 -0.08
N LEU A 88 -11.55 -9.12 0.10
CA LEU A 88 -12.01 -10.33 0.76
C LEU A 88 -11.44 -11.56 0.06
N GLN A 89 -11.08 -12.56 0.85
CA GLN A 89 -10.67 -13.88 0.39
C GLN A 89 -11.80 -14.88 0.61
N SER A 90 -11.85 -15.88 -0.24
CA SER A 90 -12.90 -16.90 -0.23
C SER A 90 -12.87 -17.74 1.05
N GLU A 91 -14.02 -17.87 1.72
CA GLU A 91 -14.24 -18.83 2.81
C GLU A 91 -14.87 -20.15 2.31
N GLY A 92 -15.04 -20.29 0.99
CA GLY A 92 -15.62 -21.47 0.36
C GLY A 92 -16.14 -21.21 -1.05
N PRO A 93 -16.51 -22.27 -1.80
CA PRO A 93 -16.91 -22.19 -3.20
C PRO A 93 -18.17 -21.33 -3.44
N ASP A 94 -19.04 -21.21 -2.44
CA ASP A 94 -20.31 -20.49 -2.52
C ASP A 94 -20.29 -19.13 -1.80
N ASP A 95 -19.10 -18.63 -1.46
CA ASP A 95 -18.94 -17.34 -0.79
C ASP A 95 -19.34 -16.18 -1.70
N ALA A 96 -20.56 -15.67 -1.48
CA ALA A 96 -21.13 -14.56 -2.24
C ALA A 96 -20.46 -13.22 -1.91
N PHE A 97 -19.95 -13.03 -0.69
CA PHE A 97 -19.28 -11.79 -0.28
C PHE A 97 -17.94 -11.66 -0.97
N TYR A 98 -17.14 -12.74 -0.99
CA TYR A 98 -15.91 -12.81 -1.77
C TYR A 98 -16.14 -12.50 -3.24
N LYS A 99 -17.12 -13.17 -3.88
CA LYS A 99 -17.39 -13.00 -5.32
C LYS A 99 -17.79 -11.57 -5.67
N ALA A 100 -18.64 -10.95 -4.84
CA ALA A 100 -19.07 -9.57 -5.04
C ALA A 100 -17.91 -8.58 -4.88
N ASP A 101 -17.13 -8.73 -3.81
CA ASP A 101 -15.99 -7.86 -3.52
C ASP A 101 -14.90 -8.01 -4.59
N TRP A 102 -14.53 -9.24 -4.94
CA TRP A 102 -13.59 -9.50 -6.02
C TRP A 102 -14.04 -8.89 -7.35
N SER A 103 -15.32 -9.04 -7.73
CA SER A 103 -15.82 -8.47 -8.98
C SER A 103 -15.74 -6.94 -9.00
N TYR A 104 -15.95 -6.30 -7.85
CA TYR A 104 -15.89 -4.84 -7.71
C TYR A 104 -14.44 -4.34 -7.74
N GLU A 105 -13.58 -4.96 -6.95
CA GLU A 105 -12.18 -4.60 -6.79
C GLU A 105 -11.34 -4.95 -8.03
N ALA A 106 -11.66 -6.05 -8.72
CA ALA A 106 -10.93 -6.48 -9.90
C ALA A 106 -11.03 -5.48 -11.06
N CYS A 107 -12.19 -4.84 -11.23
CA CYS A 107 -12.39 -3.77 -12.21
C CYS A 107 -11.53 -2.53 -11.92
N ARG A 108 -11.02 -2.40 -10.68
CA ARG A 108 -10.28 -1.23 -10.18
C ARG A 108 -8.80 -1.50 -9.94
N PHE A 109 -8.31 -2.72 -10.19
CA PHE A 109 -6.90 -3.07 -9.99
C PHE A 109 -5.93 -2.05 -10.58
N GLY A 110 -6.15 -1.65 -11.83
CA GLY A 110 -5.31 -0.65 -12.50
C GLY A 110 -5.25 0.68 -11.74
N GLN A 111 -6.39 1.13 -11.23
CA GLN A 111 -6.50 2.38 -10.46
C GLN A 111 -5.74 2.32 -9.14
N TYR A 112 -5.67 1.15 -8.47
CA TYR A 112 -4.91 1.02 -7.22
C TYR A 112 -3.40 1.18 -7.43
N TYR A 113 -2.88 0.72 -8.57
CA TYR A 113 -1.47 0.88 -8.88
C TYR A 113 -1.15 2.24 -9.49
N GLU A 114 -2.04 2.76 -10.35
CA GLU A 114 -1.88 4.07 -11.00
C GLU A 114 -1.90 5.24 -10.01
N ASN A 115 -2.78 5.18 -9.01
CA ASN A 115 -2.94 6.25 -8.02
C ASN A 115 -2.04 6.07 -6.79
N ALA A 116 -1.27 4.99 -6.70
CA ALA A 116 -0.30 4.81 -5.62
C ALA A 116 0.89 5.75 -5.80
N LYS A 117 1.38 6.34 -4.70
CA LYS A 117 2.60 7.15 -4.73
C LYS A 117 3.81 6.35 -5.21
N LEU A 118 3.84 5.06 -4.87
CA LEU A 118 4.80 4.10 -5.37
C LEU A 118 4.22 2.68 -5.29
N THR A 119 4.76 1.80 -6.13
CA THR A 119 4.50 0.37 -6.07
C THR A 119 5.76 -0.35 -5.58
N ILE A 120 5.60 -1.17 -4.54
CA ILE A 120 6.62 -2.05 -4.00
C ILE A 120 6.43 -3.40 -4.69
N ALA A 121 7.42 -3.83 -5.48
CA ALA A 121 7.35 -5.10 -6.20
C ALA A 121 8.25 -6.16 -5.54
N ALA A 122 7.66 -7.21 -4.99
CA ALA A 122 8.36 -8.38 -4.47
C ALA A 122 8.54 -9.42 -5.59
N THR A 123 9.52 -9.20 -6.47
CA THR A 123 9.65 -9.95 -7.74
C THR A 123 10.44 -11.26 -7.66
N ARG A 124 11.12 -11.51 -6.54
CA ARG A 124 12.15 -12.56 -6.47
C ARG A 124 11.60 -13.94 -6.13
N GLU A 125 10.42 -14.05 -5.55
CA GLU A 125 9.91 -15.31 -5.03
C GLU A 125 8.40 -15.43 -5.20
N VAL A 126 7.91 -16.67 -5.30
CA VAL A 126 6.53 -17.02 -5.71
C VAL A 126 5.60 -17.23 -4.49
N SER A 127 6.17 -17.25 -3.29
CA SER A 127 5.55 -17.44 -1.99
C SER A 127 5.66 -16.18 -1.11
N SER A 128 4.56 -15.88 -0.45
CA SER A 128 4.44 -14.82 0.55
C SER A 128 5.37 -14.99 1.77
N ASP A 129 5.93 -16.17 2.00
CA ASP A 129 6.51 -16.55 3.29
C ASP A 129 8.01 -16.30 3.39
N LYS A 130 8.70 -16.06 2.27
CA LYS A 130 10.15 -15.85 2.28
C LYS A 130 10.57 -14.45 2.73
N GLY A 131 9.69 -13.47 2.55
CA GLY A 131 9.92 -12.07 2.87
C GLY A 131 10.35 -11.23 1.68
N LEU A 132 10.33 -9.91 1.89
CA LEU A 132 10.75 -8.86 0.96
C LEU A 132 12.27 -8.72 0.89
N PHE A 133 12.99 -8.91 2.00
CA PHE A 133 14.44 -8.70 2.09
C PHE A 133 15.23 -10.01 2.01
N LEU A 134 15.26 -10.61 0.82
CA LEU A 134 16.00 -11.85 0.60
C LEU A 134 17.52 -11.61 0.50
N PRO A 135 18.35 -12.54 1.01
CA PRO A 135 19.79 -12.46 0.84
C PRO A 135 20.16 -12.35 -0.64
N ARG A 136 21.05 -11.41 -0.94
CA ARG A 136 21.72 -11.28 -2.24
C ARG A 136 23.18 -11.67 -2.03
N SER A 137 23.70 -12.60 -2.83
CA SER A 137 25.14 -12.86 -2.84
C SER A 137 25.88 -11.57 -3.17
N ALA A 138 26.78 -11.13 -2.30
CA ALA A 138 27.47 -9.83 -2.35
C ALA A 138 28.38 -9.65 -3.59
N LEU A 139 28.40 -10.60 -4.51
CA LEU A 139 29.35 -10.70 -5.62
C LEU A 139 28.79 -10.28 -7.00
N GLN A 140 27.61 -9.64 -7.08
CA GLN A 140 27.02 -9.31 -8.39
C GLN A 140 26.66 -7.84 -8.63
N GLY A 141 27.09 -6.93 -7.78
CA GLY A 141 26.99 -5.51 -8.12
C GLY A 141 27.53 -4.62 -7.02
N ASN A 142 28.12 -3.49 -7.43
CA ASN A 142 28.44 -2.36 -6.57
C ASN A 142 27.26 -1.37 -6.67
N PRO A 143 26.15 -1.56 -5.92
CA PRO A 143 24.95 -0.75 -6.09
C PRO A 143 25.28 0.70 -5.73
N LYS A 144 25.02 1.62 -6.67
CA LYS A 144 25.11 3.05 -6.37
C LYS A 144 23.94 3.42 -5.46
N PRO A 145 24.16 4.22 -4.40
CA PRO A 145 23.07 4.74 -3.58
C PRO A 145 22.03 5.44 -4.45
N VAL A 146 20.75 5.15 -4.22
CA VAL A 146 19.64 5.88 -4.83
C VAL A 146 19.20 6.94 -3.83
N THR A 147 19.31 8.21 -4.22
CA THR A 147 18.80 9.32 -3.42
C THR A 147 17.36 9.61 -3.81
N PHE A 148 16.41 9.32 -2.92
CA PHE A 148 15.03 9.75 -3.09
C PHE A 148 14.94 11.23 -2.72
N ARG A 149 14.61 12.10 -3.69
CA ARG A 149 14.27 13.49 -3.42
C ARG A 149 12.77 13.57 -3.16
N GLN A 150 12.39 13.60 -1.89
CA GLN A 150 11.04 13.97 -1.51
C GLN A 150 10.90 15.48 -1.70
N ARG A 151 10.03 15.94 -2.60
CA ARG A 151 9.65 17.36 -2.63
C ARG A 151 8.94 17.63 -1.31
N ALA A 152 9.51 18.50 -0.48
CA ALA A 152 8.79 19.06 0.65
C ALA A 152 7.54 19.74 0.10
N PHE A 153 6.37 19.36 0.61
CA PHE A 153 5.11 20.01 0.31
C PHE A 153 5.13 21.38 0.99
N TRP A 154 5.75 22.36 0.33
CA TRP A 154 5.62 23.75 0.74
C TRP A 154 4.29 24.27 0.20
N GLY A 155 3.28 24.25 1.07
CA GLY A 155 2.18 25.18 0.97
C GLY A 155 2.72 26.61 1.03
N GLY A 156 2.30 27.44 0.08
CA GLY A 156 2.73 28.83 0.01
C GLY A 156 2.27 29.53 -1.26
N ILE A 157 1.00 29.95 -1.24
CA ILE A 157 0.40 31.10 -1.93
C ILE A 157 0.46 31.12 -3.47
N ARG A 158 -0.75 31.14 -4.08
CA ARG A 158 -0.95 31.54 -5.47
C ARG A 158 -0.39 32.95 -5.68
N ASP A 159 0.71 33.06 -6.40
CA ASP A 159 1.15 34.34 -6.93
C ASP A 159 0.05 34.89 -7.85
N HIS A 160 -0.35 36.13 -7.56
CA HIS A 160 -1.19 36.96 -8.40
C HIS A 160 -0.61 37.00 -9.82
N TYR A 161 -1.46 36.77 -10.83
CA TYR A 161 -1.15 37.14 -12.20
C TYR A 161 -0.81 38.63 -12.25
N PRO A 162 0.37 39.04 -12.74
CA PRO A 162 0.55 40.40 -13.20
C PRO A 162 -0.31 40.57 -14.45
N THR A 163 -1.28 41.46 -14.36
CA THR A 163 -1.92 42.08 -15.52
C THR A 163 -0.84 42.79 -16.32
N ASP A 164 -0.47 42.24 -17.48
CA ASP A 164 0.42 42.92 -18.41
C ASP A 164 -0.44 43.84 -19.29
N VAL A 165 -0.56 45.10 -18.85
CA VAL A 165 -1.05 46.21 -19.67
C VAL A 165 0.17 46.91 -20.26
N SER A 166 0.31 46.73 -21.57
CA SER A 166 0.81 47.70 -22.55
C SER A 166 2.30 48.13 -22.52
N ASN A 167 2.97 47.85 -23.64
CA ASN A 167 3.42 48.81 -24.66
C ASN A 167 4.95 48.89 -24.99
N MET A 168 5.19 49.16 -26.29
CA MET A 168 6.43 49.58 -26.98
C MET A 168 7.47 48.48 -27.23
N GLY A 169 7.94 48.20 -28.45
CA GLY A 169 7.92 48.92 -29.72
C GLY A 169 9.31 48.81 -30.36
N VAL A 170 9.42 48.19 -31.54
CA VAL A 170 10.26 48.57 -32.69
C VAL A 170 9.62 48.00 -33.94
#